data_AF-A0A644SPK3-F1
#
_entry.id   AF-A0A644SPK3-F1
#
_cell.length_a   1.000
_cell.length_b   1.000
_cell.length_c   1.000
_cell.angle_alpha   90.00
_cell.angle_beta   90.00
_cell.angle_gamma   90.00
#
_symmetry.space_group_name_H-M   'P 1'
#
loop_
_entity.id
_entity.type
_entity.pdbx_description
1 polymer ?
#
loop_
_entity_poly.entity_id
_entity_poly.type
_entity_poly.pdbx_seq_one_letter_code
_entity_poly.pdbx_strand_id
1 'polypeptide(L)'
;MRKIFLILFINVFTNLFCQNSDFEKAKSEFEQFIFSSDSSKIKNIKTEKFENIFEINKFNQTVSRDVEFGLRELIFNITFVYRSENTLKYPQAEIHHFYYNGNPIGNLIIYTGKDKLSSRKFRSEFQIYMNSHNDFYKTNFSLTDFINDLTNKQTYGDYCGYEMTRVKKIDGIKLRNPENAEKYVEWLKSFNLEKQMWGYDQIQYLLKNNLIKLEPEEQKIYNNIQQRNAIIETCSGCTFGIFERVFKNK
;
A
#
# COMPACT_ATOMS: atom_id res chain seq x y z
N MET A 1 -20.94 45.94 -22.33
CA MET A 1 -20.94 44.47 -22.58
C MET A 1 -19.74 43.72 -21.98
N ARG A 2 -18.53 44.29 -21.96
CA ARG A 2 -17.31 43.62 -21.43
C ARG A 2 -17.29 43.35 -19.90
N LYS A 3 -18.07 44.09 -19.10
CA LYS A 3 -18.13 43.93 -17.63
C LYS A 3 -19.10 42.85 -17.13
N ILE A 4 -20.09 42.46 -17.93
CA ILE A 4 -21.10 41.45 -17.54
C ILE A 4 -20.54 40.02 -17.73
N PHE A 5 -19.66 39.83 -18.73
CA PHE A 5 -19.00 38.54 -18.97
C PHE A 5 -17.99 38.15 -17.86
N LEU A 6 -17.38 39.12 -17.17
CA LEU A 6 -16.41 38.84 -16.10
C LEU A 6 -17.09 38.31 -14.81
N ILE A 7 -18.31 38.77 -14.52
CA ILE A 7 -19.05 38.39 -13.31
C ILE A 7 -19.66 36.99 -13.44
N LEU A 8 -20.04 36.59 -14.65
CA LEU A 8 -20.48 35.21 -14.94
C LEU A 8 -19.32 34.21 -14.87
N PHE A 9 -18.10 34.60 -15.27
CA PHE A 9 -16.93 33.73 -15.14
C PHE A 9 -16.57 33.47 -13.67
N ILE A 10 -16.60 34.48 -12.80
CA ILE A 10 -16.25 34.32 -11.37
C ILE A 10 -17.23 33.39 -10.64
N ASN A 11 -18.53 33.44 -10.97
CA ASN A 11 -19.54 32.59 -10.33
C ASN A 11 -19.54 31.12 -10.81
N VAL A 12 -19.00 30.84 -11.99
CA VAL A 12 -18.85 29.46 -12.48
C VAL A 12 -17.64 28.76 -11.83
N PHE A 13 -16.56 29.50 -11.54
CA PHE A 13 -15.40 28.94 -10.85
C PHE A 13 -15.60 28.76 -9.35
N THR A 14 -16.34 29.63 -8.66
CA THR A 14 -16.60 29.48 -7.22
C THR A 14 -17.53 28.31 -6.91
N ASN A 15 -18.49 28.00 -7.78
CA ASN A 15 -19.39 26.86 -7.58
C ASN A 15 -18.75 25.50 -7.88
N LEU A 16 -17.74 25.43 -8.77
CA LEU A 16 -16.97 24.21 -9.00
C LEU A 16 -16.03 23.87 -7.83
N PHE A 17 -15.65 24.85 -7.00
CA PHE A 17 -14.83 24.64 -5.79
C PHE A 17 -15.62 24.26 -4.53
N CYS A 18 -16.96 24.44 -4.51
CA CYS A 18 -17.75 24.25 -3.29
C CYS A 18 -18.03 22.79 -2.91
N GLN A 19 -18.18 21.87 -3.87
CA GLN A 19 -18.43 20.45 -3.57
C GLN A 19 -17.19 19.70 -3.06
N ASN A 20 -15.99 20.21 -3.31
CA ASN A 20 -14.74 19.65 -2.79
C ASN A 20 -14.42 20.08 -1.34
N SER A 21 -15.21 20.97 -0.72
CA SER A 21 -14.79 21.57 0.56
C SER A 21 -15.01 20.68 1.80
N ASP A 22 -16.12 19.94 1.89
CA ASP A 22 -16.42 19.12 3.09
C ASP A 22 -15.53 17.88 3.17
N PHE A 23 -15.30 17.22 2.03
CA PHE A 23 -14.37 16.09 1.98
C PHE A 23 -12.96 16.54 2.35
N GLU A 24 -12.46 17.63 1.77
CA GLU A 24 -11.10 18.11 2.05
C GLU A 24 -10.93 18.54 3.51
N LYS A 25 -11.96 19.11 4.16
CA LYS A 25 -11.93 19.39 5.60
C LYS A 25 -11.84 18.11 6.42
N ALA A 26 -12.75 17.16 6.20
CA ALA A 26 -12.77 15.88 6.90
C ALA A 26 -11.48 15.08 6.67
N LYS A 27 -10.98 15.07 5.43
CA LYS A 27 -9.72 14.46 5.02
C LYS A 27 -8.53 15.11 5.73
N SER A 28 -8.43 16.43 5.70
CA SER A 28 -7.34 17.18 6.35
C SER A 28 -7.30 16.92 7.86
N GLU A 29 -8.47 16.96 8.51
CA GLU A 29 -8.59 16.67 9.94
C GLU A 29 -8.19 15.23 10.27
N PHE A 30 -8.67 14.26 9.49
CA PHE A 30 -8.28 12.85 9.61
C PHE A 30 -6.76 12.65 9.46
N GLU A 31 -6.17 13.24 8.42
CA GLU A 31 -4.73 13.16 8.15
C GLU A 31 -3.92 13.78 9.29
N GLN A 32 -4.32 14.95 9.78
CA GLN A 32 -3.67 15.61 10.91
C GLN A 32 -3.72 14.75 12.16
N PHE A 33 -4.86 14.12 12.46
CA PHE A 33 -4.99 13.19 13.58
C PHE A 33 -4.00 12.03 13.45
N ILE A 34 -3.99 11.32 12.30
CA ILE A 34 -3.10 10.18 12.08
C ILE A 34 -1.62 10.59 12.14
N PHE A 35 -1.27 11.75 11.58
CA PHE A 35 0.11 12.24 11.49
C PHE A 35 0.65 12.86 12.79
N SER A 36 -0.21 13.09 13.78
CA SER A 36 0.17 13.57 15.12
C SER A 36 0.01 12.50 16.21
N SER A 37 -0.61 11.37 15.88
CA SER A 37 -0.93 10.30 16.83
C SER A 37 0.14 9.20 16.86
N ASP A 38 0.30 8.60 18.05
CA ASP A 38 0.94 7.29 18.20
C ASP A 38 -0.05 6.15 17.91
N SER A 39 0.42 4.89 17.96
CA SER A 39 -0.46 3.76 17.70
C SER A 39 -1.53 3.53 18.75
N SER A 40 -1.33 3.95 20.00
CA SER A 40 -2.35 3.79 21.03
C SER A 40 -3.54 4.71 20.72
N LYS A 41 -3.27 5.96 20.33
CA LYS A 41 -4.29 6.90 19.85
C LYS A 41 -4.97 6.41 18.58
N ILE A 42 -4.21 5.93 17.58
CA ILE A 42 -4.79 5.39 16.34
C ILE A 42 -5.71 4.19 16.64
N LYS A 43 -5.32 3.30 17.55
CA LYS A 43 -6.16 2.15 17.96
C LYS A 43 -7.47 2.57 18.63
N ASN A 44 -7.50 3.74 19.27
CA ASN A 44 -8.66 4.30 19.94
C ASN A 44 -9.44 5.30 19.08
N ILE A 45 -9.17 5.38 17.76
CA ILE A 45 -9.78 6.40 16.89
C ILE A 45 -11.32 6.39 16.89
N LYS A 46 -11.96 5.25 17.17
CA LYS A 46 -13.43 5.15 17.27
C LYS A 46 -14.03 6.00 18.39
N THR A 47 -13.26 6.29 19.44
CA THR A 47 -13.71 7.12 20.58
C THR A 47 -13.31 8.58 20.44
N GLU A 48 -12.54 8.92 19.42
CA GLU A 48 -12.07 10.28 19.19
C GLU A 48 -13.20 11.16 18.66
N LYS A 49 -13.17 12.44 19.07
CA LYS A 49 -14.12 13.44 18.62
C LYS A 49 -13.46 14.28 17.53
N PHE A 50 -14.14 14.36 16.40
CA PHE A 50 -13.74 15.16 15.26
C PHE A 50 -14.79 16.25 15.02
N GLU A 51 -14.36 17.38 14.47
CA GLU A 51 -15.21 18.50 14.09
C GLU A 51 -15.95 18.23 12.78
N ASN A 52 -15.25 17.67 11.78
CA ASN A 52 -15.77 17.47 10.41
C ASN A 52 -16.09 16.00 10.11
N ILE A 53 -15.71 15.08 10.99
CA ILE A 53 -16.04 13.65 10.88
C ILE A 53 -17.12 13.32 11.90
N PHE A 54 -18.25 12.85 11.40
CA PHE A 54 -19.40 12.47 12.22
C PHE A 54 -19.10 11.25 13.09
N GLU A 55 -18.50 10.21 12.52
CA GLU A 55 -18.08 9.01 13.25
C GLU A 55 -17.04 8.19 12.48
N ILE A 56 -16.39 7.26 13.19
CA ILE A 56 -15.61 6.17 12.57
C ILE A 56 -16.48 4.91 12.50
N ASN A 57 -17.13 4.71 11.35
CA ASN A 57 -18.04 3.57 11.13
C ASN A 57 -17.32 2.22 11.16
N LYS A 58 -16.15 2.11 10.52
CA LYS A 58 -15.34 0.87 10.52
C LYS A 58 -13.90 1.19 10.85
N PHE A 59 -13.28 0.38 11.71
CA PHE A 59 -11.85 0.44 12.00
C PHE A 59 -11.39 -0.94 12.46
N ASN A 60 -10.51 -1.56 11.67
CA ASN A 60 -9.95 -2.88 11.92
C ASN A 60 -8.44 -2.84 11.63
N GLN A 61 -7.63 -3.40 12.52
CA GLN A 61 -6.24 -3.71 12.21
C GLN A 61 -6.23 -4.97 11.35
N THR A 62 -5.80 -4.84 10.09
CA THR A 62 -5.83 -5.92 9.11
C THR A 62 -4.57 -6.78 9.16
N VAL A 63 -3.41 -6.15 9.36
CA VAL A 63 -2.14 -6.87 9.48
C VAL A 63 -1.16 -6.17 10.43
N SER A 64 -0.30 -6.99 11.04
CA SER A 64 0.92 -6.59 11.72
C SER A 64 2.04 -7.48 11.21
N ARG A 65 2.99 -6.95 10.46
CA ARG A 65 4.05 -7.74 9.82
C ARG A 65 5.42 -7.12 9.96
N ASP A 66 6.41 -7.97 10.17
CA ASP A 66 7.81 -7.59 9.97
C ASP A 66 8.08 -7.58 8.46
N VAL A 67 8.64 -6.47 7.97
CA VAL A 67 8.95 -6.26 6.56
C VAL A 67 10.37 -6.75 6.32
N GLU A 68 11.39 -6.00 6.75
CA GLU A 68 12.81 -6.38 6.78
C GLU A 68 13.67 -5.26 7.39
N PHE A 69 14.93 -5.55 7.69
CA PHE A 69 15.90 -4.58 8.23
C PHE A 69 15.40 -3.79 9.44
N GLY A 70 14.58 -4.42 10.30
CA GLY A 70 14.00 -3.78 11.47
C GLY A 70 12.74 -2.95 11.20
N LEU A 71 12.28 -2.85 9.95
CA LEU A 71 11.00 -2.26 9.59
C LEU A 71 9.85 -3.23 9.92
N ARG A 72 8.86 -2.71 10.64
CA ARG A 72 7.58 -3.37 10.89
C ARG A 72 6.44 -2.47 10.44
N GLU A 73 5.41 -3.07 9.87
CA GLU A 73 4.24 -2.40 9.33
C GLU A 73 2.98 -2.88 10.04
N LEU A 74 2.13 -1.93 10.43
CA LEU A 74 0.74 -2.17 10.82
C LEU A 74 -0.16 -1.56 9.76
N ILE A 75 -1.17 -2.31 9.31
CA ILE A 75 -2.16 -1.81 8.36
C ILE A 75 -3.52 -1.78 9.04
N PHE A 76 -4.20 -0.65 8.94
CA PHE A 76 -5.56 -0.46 9.43
C PHE A 76 -6.49 -0.09 8.28
N ASN A 77 -7.62 -0.79 8.17
CA ASN A 77 -8.70 -0.40 7.29
C ASN A 77 -9.72 0.44 8.06
N ILE A 78 -10.04 1.61 7.53
CA ILE A 78 -10.95 2.55 8.15
C ILE A 78 -12.04 3.01 7.17
N THR A 79 -13.23 3.23 7.71
CA THR A 79 -14.30 3.99 7.06
C THR A 79 -14.74 5.06 8.03
N PHE A 80 -14.51 6.32 7.66
CA PHE A 80 -15.03 7.45 8.42
C PHE A 80 -16.24 8.04 7.72
N VAL A 81 -17.10 8.71 8.48
CA VAL A 81 -18.35 9.28 7.98
C VAL A 81 -18.26 10.78 8.09
N TYR A 82 -18.53 11.50 7.02
CA TYR A 82 -18.72 12.94 7.06
C TYR A 82 -20.04 13.32 6.41
N ARG A 83 -20.55 14.49 6.80
CA ARG A 83 -21.77 15.04 6.23
C ARG A 83 -21.37 16.00 5.11
N SER A 84 -21.98 15.84 3.95
CA SER A 84 -21.90 16.84 2.88
C SER A 84 -23.29 17.13 2.38
N GLU A 85 -23.64 18.41 2.47
CA GLU A 85 -25.02 18.90 2.32
C GLU A 85 -25.96 18.09 3.25
N ASN A 86 -26.87 17.29 2.67
CA ASN A 86 -27.83 16.45 3.39
C ASN A 86 -27.54 14.95 3.28
N THR A 87 -26.35 14.56 2.82
CA THR A 87 -25.98 13.15 2.64
C THR A 87 -24.80 12.76 3.52
N LEU A 88 -24.82 11.52 4.02
CA LEU A 88 -23.67 10.90 4.66
C LEU A 88 -22.79 10.27 3.59
N LYS A 89 -21.49 10.52 3.69
CA LYS A 89 -20.46 9.97 2.82
C LYS A 89 -19.56 9.06 3.64
N TYR A 90 -19.09 7.98 3.02
CA TYR A 90 -18.35 6.89 3.68
C TYR A 90 -17.00 6.63 3.00
N PRO A 91 -16.08 7.61 2.98
CA PRO A 91 -14.74 7.40 2.46
C PRO A 91 -14.05 6.26 3.20
N GLN A 92 -13.35 5.44 2.42
CA GLN A 92 -12.56 4.32 2.91
C GLN A 92 -11.08 4.63 2.72
N ALA A 93 -10.27 4.30 3.73
CA ALA A 93 -8.83 4.46 3.66
C ALA A 93 -8.12 3.27 4.31
N GLU A 94 -6.90 3.04 3.85
CA GLU A 94 -5.93 2.15 4.47
C GLU A 94 -4.83 3.01 5.09
N ILE A 95 -4.51 2.75 6.35
CA ILE A 95 -3.45 3.44 7.10
C ILE A 95 -2.32 2.45 7.30
N HIS A 96 -1.18 2.72 6.68
CA HIS A 96 0.06 2.00 6.93
C HIS A 96 0.86 2.79 7.97
N HIS A 97 1.11 2.17 9.10
CA HIS A 97 1.86 2.75 10.20
C HIS A 97 3.17 1.96 10.38
N PHE A 98 4.30 2.67 10.29
CA PHE A 98 5.62 2.06 10.20
C PHE A 98 6.43 2.27 11.47
N TYR A 99 7.09 1.19 11.91
CA TYR A 99 8.08 1.17 12.98
C TYR A 99 9.44 0.77 12.44
N TYR A 100 10.49 1.38 12.96
CA TYR A 100 11.85 0.92 12.77
C TYR A 100 12.50 0.65 14.12
N ASN A 101 12.91 -0.60 14.32
CA ASN A 101 13.46 -1.09 15.60
C ASN A 101 12.58 -0.71 16.81
N GLY A 102 11.27 -0.82 16.64
CA GLY A 102 10.27 -0.52 17.67
C GLY A 102 9.85 0.94 17.79
N ASN A 103 10.47 1.87 17.06
CA ASN A 103 10.13 3.30 17.10
C ASN A 103 9.22 3.69 15.93
N PRO A 104 8.14 4.47 16.13
CA PRO A 104 7.27 4.91 15.05
C PRO A 104 8.02 5.92 14.15
N ILE A 105 8.10 5.62 12.86
CA ILE A 105 8.86 6.42 11.89
C ILE A 105 8.03 6.99 10.75
N GLY A 106 6.76 6.62 10.61
CA GLY A 106 5.90 7.28 9.65
C GLY A 106 4.56 6.63 9.42
N ASN A 107 3.75 7.35 8.64
CA ASN A 107 2.43 6.93 8.20
C ASN A 107 2.26 7.17 6.71
N LEU A 108 1.56 6.26 6.04
CA LEU A 108 0.99 6.42 4.71
C LEU A 108 -0.51 6.14 4.79
N ILE A 109 -1.32 7.02 4.20
CA ILE A 109 -2.77 6.86 4.09
C ILE A 109 -3.09 6.70 2.61
N ILE A 110 -3.86 5.68 2.26
CA ILE A 110 -4.28 5.37 0.89
C ILE A 110 -5.80 5.35 0.84
N TYR A 111 -6.40 6.29 0.11
CA TYR A 111 -7.85 6.37 -0.02
C TYR A 111 -8.34 5.46 -1.15
N THR A 112 -9.46 4.78 -0.92
CA THR A 112 -10.13 3.99 -1.96
C THR A 112 -10.95 4.92 -2.86
N GLY A 113 -10.80 4.78 -4.18
CA GLY A 113 -11.53 5.59 -5.16
C GLY A 113 -10.86 5.60 -6.54
N LYS A 114 -11.50 6.27 -7.51
CA LYS A 114 -10.99 6.36 -8.90
C LYS A 114 -9.64 7.08 -8.99
N ASP A 115 -9.43 8.11 -8.19
CA ASP A 115 -8.24 8.97 -8.28
C ASP A 115 -7.12 8.58 -7.30
N LYS A 116 -7.18 7.37 -6.71
CA LYS A 116 -6.20 6.78 -5.74
C LYS A 116 -5.35 7.84 -5.03
N LEU A 117 -6.00 8.62 -4.16
CA LEU A 117 -5.32 9.65 -3.39
C LEU A 117 -4.49 8.99 -2.29
N SER A 118 -3.30 9.54 -2.03
CA SER A 118 -2.50 9.14 -0.88
C SER A 118 -1.87 10.35 -0.20
N SER A 119 -1.66 10.24 1.11
CA SER A 119 -0.95 11.22 1.92
C SER A 119 0.04 10.52 2.83
N ARG A 120 1.13 11.22 3.17
CA ARG A 120 2.24 10.60 3.89
C ARG A 120 2.94 11.57 4.82
N LYS A 121 3.49 11.03 5.91
CA LYS A 121 4.42 11.72 6.79
C LYS A 121 5.41 10.73 7.36
N PHE A 122 6.67 10.90 6.99
CA PHE A 122 7.79 10.09 7.49
C PHE A 122 8.75 10.97 8.27
N ARG A 123 9.35 10.41 9.32
CA ARG A 123 10.44 11.00 10.07
C ARG A 123 11.76 10.71 9.36
N SER A 124 12.82 11.43 9.71
CA SER A 124 14.14 11.30 9.08
C SER A 124 14.73 9.89 9.24
N GLU A 125 14.38 9.17 10.30
CA GLU A 125 14.82 7.80 10.55
C GLU A 125 14.34 6.81 9.47
N PHE A 126 13.26 7.13 8.74
CA PHE A 126 12.81 6.32 7.61
C PHE A 126 13.90 6.22 6.51
N GLN A 127 14.76 7.22 6.38
CA GLN A 127 15.87 7.19 5.42
C GLN A 127 16.89 6.09 5.75
N ILE A 128 17.05 5.72 7.03
CA ILE A 128 17.97 4.65 7.45
C ILE A 128 17.47 3.30 6.90
N TYR A 129 16.17 3.06 6.97
CA TYR A 129 15.55 1.88 6.34
C TYR A 129 15.74 1.89 4.82
N MET A 130 15.45 3.01 4.16
CA MET A 130 15.60 3.13 2.71
C MET A 130 17.03 2.83 2.24
N ASN A 131 18.03 3.34 2.97
CA ASN A 131 19.43 3.06 2.68
C ASN A 131 19.75 1.57 2.85
N SER A 132 19.29 0.95 3.94
CA SER A 132 19.49 -0.49 4.21
C SER A 132 18.89 -1.36 3.10
N HIS A 133 17.68 -1.02 2.63
CA HIS A 133 17.03 -1.68 1.49
C HIS A 133 17.86 -1.54 0.21
N ASN A 134 18.20 -0.30 -0.16
CA ASN A 134 18.96 0.00 -1.37
C ASN A 134 20.33 -0.68 -1.38
N ASP A 135 21.01 -0.72 -0.23
CA ASP A 135 22.32 -1.36 -0.09
C ASP A 135 22.25 -2.88 -0.24
N PHE A 136 21.19 -3.51 0.29
CA PHE A 136 20.98 -4.95 0.19
C PHE A 136 20.56 -5.37 -1.22
N TYR A 137 19.56 -4.68 -1.79
CA TYR A 137 18.97 -5.02 -3.09
C TYR A 137 19.72 -4.44 -4.29
N LYS A 138 20.76 -3.63 -4.05
CA LYS A 138 21.55 -2.90 -5.06
C LYS A 138 20.65 -2.04 -5.95
N THR A 139 19.80 -1.25 -5.30
CA THR A 139 18.86 -0.32 -5.94
C THR A 139 19.18 1.13 -5.56
N ASN A 140 18.53 2.07 -6.23
CA ASN A 140 18.58 3.49 -5.88
C ASN A 140 17.16 4.05 -5.75
N PHE A 141 16.29 3.31 -5.06
CA PHE A 141 14.90 3.68 -4.90
C PHE A 141 14.75 4.89 -3.99
N SER A 142 13.84 5.77 -4.38
CA SER A 142 13.44 6.96 -3.65
C SER A 142 12.23 6.68 -2.75
N LEU A 143 11.89 7.64 -1.88
CA LEU A 143 10.62 7.61 -1.15
C LEU A 143 9.43 7.52 -2.12
N THR A 144 9.49 8.14 -3.30
CA THR A 144 8.41 8.07 -4.29
C THR A 144 8.23 6.64 -4.79
N ASP A 145 9.32 5.90 -5.03
CA ASP A 145 9.26 4.49 -5.45
C ASP A 145 8.64 3.61 -4.36
N PHE A 146 9.02 3.83 -3.09
CA PHE A 146 8.38 3.18 -1.95
C PHE A 146 6.86 3.39 -1.92
N ILE A 147 6.41 4.65 -2.06
CA ILE A 147 4.98 4.97 -2.04
C ILE A 147 4.26 4.37 -3.25
N ASN A 148 4.87 4.41 -4.43
CA ASN A 148 4.31 3.83 -5.64
C ASN A 148 4.14 2.31 -5.51
N ASP A 149 5.13 1.61 -4.93
CA ASP A 149 5.05 0.17 -4.71
C ASP A 149 3.92 -0.21 -3.73
N LEU A 150 3.74 0.55 -2.65
CA LEU A 150 2.66 0.29 -1.68
C LEU A 150 1.28 0.69 -2.20
N THR A 151 1.17 1.77 -2.98
CA THR A 151 -0.11 2.22 -3.56
C THR A 151 -0.55 1.41 -4.77
N ASN A 152 0.39 0.80 -5.49
CA ASN A 152 0.10 -0.19 -6.52
C ASN A 152 -0.17 -1.56 -5.89
N LYS A 153 -1.29 -1.67 -5.16
CA LYS A 153 -1.72 -2.91 -4.51
C LYS A 153 -1.69 -4.09 -5.48
N GLN A 154 -0.98 -5.12 -5.08
CA GLN A 154 -0.95 -6.43 -5.71
C GLN A 154 -1.47 -7.42 -4.68
N THR A 155 -2.32 -8.35 -5.09
CA THR A 155 -2.70 -9.49 -4.25
C THR A 155 -1.93 -10.70 -4.76
N TYR A 156 -1.38 -11.50 -3.85
CA TYR A 156 -0.67 -12.73 -4.24
C TYR A 156 -1.61 -13.94 -4.21
N GLY A 157 -1.69 -14.68 -5.32
CA GLY A 157 -2.49 -15.90 -5.37
C GLY A 157 -2.90 -16.26 -6.78
N ASP A 158 -2.81 -17.55 -7.08
CA ASP A 158 -3.43 -18.13 -8.28
C ASP A 158 -4.90 -18.48 -7.96
N TYR A 159 -5.77 -18.46 -8.98
CA TYR A 159 -7.17 -18.92 -8.87
C TYR A 159 -8.07 -18.06 -7.96
N CYS A 160 -7.85 -16.74 -7.98
CA CYS A 160 -8.64 -15.80 -7.22
C CYS A 160 -9.84 -15.29 -8.03
N GLY A 161 -10.97 -15.07 -7.36
CA GLY A 161 -12.24 -14.64 -7.96
C GLY A 161 -13.15 -15.79 -8.39
N TYR A 162 -14.35 -15.41 -8.83
CA TYR A 162 -15.45 -16.35 -9.13
C TYR A 162 -15.07 -17.41 -10.16
N GLU A 163 -14.33 -17.03 -11.20
CA GLU A 163 -13.93 -17.96 -12.25
C GLU A 163 -12.80 -18.89 -11.84
N MET A 164 -12.16 -18.63 -10.68
CA MET A 164 -10.98 -19.37 -10.20
C MET A 164 -10.03 -19.65 -11.37
N THR A 165 -9.63 -18.60 -12.08
CA THR A 165 -8.73 -18.71 -13.21
C THR A 165 -7.31 -18.45 -12.75
N ARG A 166 -6.39 -19.25 -13.30
CA ARG A 166 -4.98 -19.09 -13.00
C ARG A 166 -4.49 -17.74 -13.52
N VAL A 167 -3.72 -17.02 -12.72
CA VAL A 167 -3.17 -15.73 -13.15
C VAL A 167 -2.15 -16.00 -14.26
N LYS A 168 -2.32 -15.33 -15.39
CA LYS A 168 -1.43 -15.47 -16.56
C LYS A 168 -0.46 -14.30 -16.70
N LYS A 169 -0.82 -13.13 -16.17
CA LYS A 169 -0.04 -11.90 -16.26
C LYS A 169 -0.21 -11.06 -14.99
N ILE A 170 0.85 -10.35 -14.61
CA ILE A 170 0.84 -9.26 -13.62
C ILE A 170 1.48 -8.05 -14.30
N ASP A 171 0.83 -6.88 -14.23
CA ASP A 171 1.30 -5.64 -14.89
C ASP A 171 1.69 -5.83 -16.38
N GLY A 172 0.91 -6.64 -17.10
CA GLY A 172 1.16 -6.97 -18.52
C GLY A 172 2.26 -8.01 -18.77
N ILE A 173 3.05 -8.37 -17.75
CA ILE A 173 4.14 -9.34 -17.84
C ILE A 173 3.58 -10.76 -17.76
N LYS A 174 3.82 -11.57 -18.79
CA LYS A 174 3.43 -12.98 -18.83
C LYS A 174 4.20 -13.78 -17.78
N LEU A 175 3.50 -14.55 -16.96
CA LEU A 175 4.07 -15.44 -15.96
C LEU A 175 4.64 -16.71 -16.60
N ARG A 176 5.61 -17.36 -15.93
CA ARG A 176 6.32 -18.57 -16.38
C ARG A 176 7.01 -18.44 -17.76
N ASN A 177 7.37 -17.22 -18.17
CA ASN A 177 8.12 -16.99 -19.40
C ASN A 177 9.61 -16.69 -19.07
N PRO A 178 10.57 -17.50 -19.52
CA PRO A 178 12.01 -17.24 -19.30
C PRO A 178 12.47 -15.87 -19.80
N GLU A 179 11.87 -15.36 -20.88
CA GLU A 179 12.22 -14.03 -21.44
C GLU A 179 11.94 -12.87 -20.47
N ASN A 180 11.07 -13.09 -19.47
CA ASN A 180 10.73 -12.11 -18.45
C ASN A 180 11.55 -12.28 -17.16
N ALA A 181 12.59 -13.11 -17.15
CA ALA A 181 13.36 -13.41 -15.94
C ALA A 181 13.93 -12.15 -15.26
N GLU A 182 14.47 -11.21 -16.03
CA GLU A 182 14.96 -9.94 -15.51
C GLU A 182 13.87 -9.15 -14.77
N LYS A 183 12.64 -9.14 -15.31
CA LYS A 183 11.48 -8.51 -14.65
C LYS A 183 11.08 -9.21 -13.36
N TYR A 184 11.19 -10.54 -13.30
CA TYR A 184 10.95 -11.26 -12.06
C TYR A 184 12.01 -10.94 -11.00
N VAL A 185 13.29 -10.79 -11.40
CA VAL A 185 14.37 -10.34 -10.51
C VAL A 185 14.12 -8.89 -10.04
N GLU A 186 13.67 -7.99 -10.90
CA GLU A 186 13.27 -6.64 -10.51
C GLU A 186 12.14 -6.67 -9.46
N TRP A 187 11.16 -7.56 -9.61
CA TRP A 187 10.08 -7.72 -8.64
C TRP A 187 10.57 -8.17 -7.27
N LEU A 188 11.61 -9.01 -7.19
CA LEU A 188 12.22 -9.40 -5.91
C LEU A 188 12.77 -8.20 -5.13
N LYS A 189 13.10 -7.10 -5.81
CA LYS A 189 13.69 -5.88 -5.20
C LYS A 189 12.65 -4.87 -4.72
N SER A 190 11.39 -5.04 -5.10
CA SER A 190 10.28 -4.12 -4.79
C SER A 190 10.03 -3.99 -3.28
N PHE A 191 9.46 -2.88 -2.82
CA PHE A 191 8.96 -2.74 -1.45
C PHE A 191 7.62 -3.44 -1.22
N ASN A 192 6.92 -3.79 -2.30
CA ASN A 192 5.65 -4.50 -2.24
C ASN A 192 5.92 -6.00 -2.03
N LEU A 193 5.53 -6.52 -0.87
CA LEU A 193 5.85 -7.90 -0.47
C LEU A 193 5.12 -8.94 -1.31
N GLU A 194 3.90 -8.64 -1.73
CA GLU A 194 3.08 -9.47 -2.60
C GLU A 194 3.71 -9.57 -4.00
N LYS A 195 4.25 -8.46 -4.52
CA LYS A 195 5.02 -8.41 -5.77
C LYS A 195 6.34 -9.16 -5.67
N GLN A 196 7.06 -9.03 -4.56
CA GLN A 196 8.26 -9.85 -4.30
C GLN A 196 7.91 -11.35 -4.32
N MET A 197 6.76 -11.76 -3.77
CA MET A 197 6.34 -13.15 -3.78
C MET A 197 5.97 -13.65 -5.18
N TRP A 198 5.33 -12.81 -6.01
CA TRP A 198 5.13 -13.11 -7.43
C TRP A 198 6.46 -13.34 -8.15
N GLY A 199 7.44 -12.46 -7.95
CA GLY A 199 8.80 -12.62 -8.48
C GLY A 199 9.44 -13.93 -8.02
N TYR A 200 9.33 -14.24 -6.72
CA TYR A 200 9.89 -15.45 -6.13
C TYR A 200 9.32 -16.71 -6.77
N ASP A 201 7.99 -16.79 -6.91
CA ASP A 201 7.32 -17.96 -7.51
C ASP A 201 7.74 -18.17 -8.97
N GLN A 202 7.86 -17.08 -9.75
CA GLN A 202 8.28 -17.19 -11.14
C GLN A 202 9.74 -17.63 -11.26
N ILE A 203 10.65 -17.07 -10.47
CA ILE A 203 12.05 -17.49 -10.42
C ILE A 203 12.16 -18.95 -9.98
N GLN A 204 11.40 -19.36 -8.96
CA GLN A 204 11.37 -20.75 -8.50
C GLN A 204 10.92 -21.71 -9.61
N TYR A 205 9.87 -21.36 -10.35
CA TYR A 205 9.40 -22.14 -11.50
C TYR A 205 10.50 -22.28 -12.55
N LEU A 206 11.16 -21.19 -12.94
CA LEU A 206 12.20 -21.23 -13.97
C LEU A 206 13.44 -22.04 -13.54
N LEU A 207 13.87 -21.90 -12.29
CA LEU A 207 14.98 -22.67 -11.73
C LEU A 207 14.68 -24.17 -11.70
N LYS A 208 13.47 -24.58 -11.25
CA LYS A 208 13.07 -26.00 -11.21
C LYS A 208 13.03 -26.66 -12.59
N ASN A 209 12.85 -25.88 -13.65
CA ASN A 209 12.82 -26.36 -15.03
C ASN A 209 14.15 -26.14 -15.77
N ASN A 210 15.22 -25.73 -15.06
CA ASN A 210 16.54 -25.43 -15.63
C ASN A 210 16.49 -24.40 -16.79
N LEU A 211 15.57 -23.43 -16.72
CA LEU A 211 15.37 -22.43 -17.77
C LEU A 211 16.23 -21.17 -17.57
N ILE A 212 16.70 -20.93 -16.35
CA ILE A 212 17.58 -19.82 -15.99
C ILE A 212 18.62 -20.27 -14.98
N LYS A 213 19.62 -19.42 -14.76
CA LYS A 213 20.52 -19.47 -13.61
C LYS A 213 20.56 -18.08 -12.98
N LEU A 214 20.54 -18.02 -11.65
CA LEU A 214 20.69 -16.76 -10.92
C LEU A 214 22.16 -16.41 -10.73
N GLU A 215 22.46 -15.12 -10.80
CA GLU A 215 23.73 -14.59 -10.34
C GLU A 215 23.82 -14.65 -8.79
N PRO A 216 25.03 -14.65 -8.20
CA PRO A 216 25.19 -14.79 -6.75
C PRO A 216 24.40 -13.78 -5.91
N GLU A 217 24.33 -12.52 -6.35
CA GLU A 217 23.56 -11.47 -5.67
C GLU A 217 22.04 -11.70 -5.79
N GLU A 218 21.57 -12.19 -6.93
CA GLU A 218 20.15 -12.52 -7.12
C GLU A 218 19.75 -13.72 -6.28
N GLN A 219 20.63 -14.72 -6.17
CA GLN A 219 20.44 -15.88 -5.31
C GLN A 219 20.34 -15.47 -3.83
N LYS A 220 21.16 -14.50 -3.40
CA LYS A 220 21.09 -13.93 -2.06
C LYS A 220 19.74 -13.27 -1.79
N ILE A 221 19.24 -12.46 -2.73
CA ILE A 221 17.92 -11.83 -2.64
C ILE A 221 16.80 -12.88 -2.59
N TYR A 222 16.83 -13.86 -3.50
CA TYR A 222 15.86 -14.95 -3.56
C TYR A 222 15.79 -15.72 -2.23
N ASN A 223 16.96 -16.05 -1.66
CA ASN A 223 17.05 -16.74 -0.37
C ASN A 223 16.53 -15.86 0.78
N ASN A 224 16.82 -14.56 0.79
CA ASN A 224 16.32 -13.63 1.81
C ASN A 224 14.79 -13.61 1.85
N ILE A 225 14.12 -13.51 0.69
CA ILE A 225 12.65 -13.50 0.61
C ILE A 225 12.07 -14.78 1.22
N GLN A 226 12.67 -15.93 0.92
CA GLN A 226 12.24 -17.21 1.48
C GLN A 226 12.45 -17.29 3.00
N GLN A 227 13.63 -16.91 3.48
CA GLN A 227 13.99 -17.00 4.90
C GLN A 227 13.15 -16.05 5.76
N ARG A 228 12.94 -14.83 5.26
CA ARG A 228 12.12 -13.80 5.91
C ARG A 228 10.66 -14.21 6.03
N ASN A 229 10.13 -14.89 5.00
CA ASN A 229 8.79 -15.48 4.99
C ASN A 229 7.70 -14.52 5.50
N ALA A 230 7.73 -13.27 5.02
CA ALA A 230 6.86 -12.22 5.53
C ALA A 230 5.37 -12.55 5.38
N ILE A 231 4.54 -11.95 6.23
CA ILE A 231 3.08 -12.04 6.11
C ILE A 231 2.67 -11.16 4.93
N ILE A 232 1.98 -11.73 3.95
CA ILE A 232 1.52 -11.01 2.76
C ILE A 232 0.03 -11.19 2.55
N GLU A 233 -0.58 -10.29 1.79
CA GLU A 233 -1.96 -10.41 1.35
C GLU A 233 -2.10 -11.48 0.25
N THR A 234 -2.82 -12.55 0.58
CA THR A 234 -3.16 -13.64 -0.31
C THR A 234 -4.63 -13.65 -0.70
N CYS A 235 -4.93 -14.41 -1.75
CA CYS A 235 -6.30 -14.74 -2.12
C CYS A 235 -6.46 -16.24 -2.39
N SER A 236 -7.66 -16.75 -2.12
CA SER A 236 -8.04 -18.15 -2.32
C SER A 236 -9.52 -18.25 -2.71
N GLY A 237 -9.78 -18.69 -3.94
CA GLY A 237 -11.13 -18.70 -4.51
C GLY A 237 -11.75 -17.30 -4.46
N CYS A 238 -12.96 -17.18 -3.93
CA CYS A 238 -13.66 -15.89 -3.78
C CYS A 238 -13.19 -15.06 -2.57
N THR A 239 -12.20 -15.53 -1.81
CA THR A 239 -11.74 -14.84 -0.59
C THR A 239 -10.48 -14.03 -0.87
N PHE A 240 -10.53 -12.76 -0.53
CA PHE A 240 -9.43 -11.78 -0.64
C PHE A 240 -9.12 -11.19 0.73
N GLY A 241 -7.95 -10.56 0.88
CA GLY A 241 -7.55 -9.94 2.14
C GLY A 241 -7.14 -10.94 3.22
N ILE A 242 -6.69 -12.14 2.84
CA ILE A 242 -6.13 -13.12 3.77
C ILE A 242 -4.67 -12.73 4.02
N PHE A 243 -4.26 -12.53 5.26
CA PHE A 243 -2.87 -12.20 5.59
C PHE A 243 -2.17 -13.41 6.21
N GLU A 244 -1.23 -14.01 5.49
CA GLU A 244 -0.57 -15.24 5.93
C GLU A 244 0.88 -15.35 5.43
N ARG A 245 1.61 -16.31 6.01
CA ARG A 245 2.95 -16.69 5.55
C ARG A 245 2.81 -17.76 4.47
N VAL A 246 3.41 -17.54 3.30
CA VAL A 246 3.33 -18.47 2.17
C VAL A 246 4.18 -19.71 2.38
N PHE A 247 5.39 -19.56 2.94
CA PHE A 247 6.24 -20.71 3.22
C PHE A 247 5.78 -21.33 4.54
N LYS A 248 5.20 -22.53 4.49
CA LYS A 248 4.92 -23.31 5.69
C LYS A 248 6.25 -23.85 6.21
N ASN A 249 6.66 -23.46 7.42
CA ASN A 249 7.79 -24.07 8.10
C ASN A 249 7.51 -25.57 8.19
N LYS A 250 8.42 -26.40 7.67
CA LYS A 250 8.36 -27.85 7.84
C LYS A 250 8.71 -28.21 9.27
#